data_AF-A0A970PEZ0-F1
#
_entry.id   AF-A0A970PEZ0-F1
#
_cell.length_a   1.000
_cell.length_b   1.000
_cell.length_c   1.000
_cell.angle_alpha   90.00
_cell.angle_beta   90.00
_cell.angle_gamma   90.00
#
_symmetry.space_group_name_H-M   'P 1'
#
loop_
_entity.id
_entity.type
_entity.pdbx_description
1 polymer ?
#
loop_
_entity_poly.entity_id
_entity_poly.type
_entity_poly.pdbx_seq_one_letter_code
_entity_poly.pdbx_strand_id
1 'polypeptide(L)'
;QAKIALLWSQPSMYVGWMLSDFEGDPGGPGGRADDPYGSHGWSRMAWRHLIRATGRQYDWLCAEQLPEAIEGYDVLVLPATYALDERVVEAARSLLARGGTIIADMGVGITNEHGLPGARDEALAEIFDLQREAVPVWTKREMTLDGETVEVYADAEGDPSITRKDHAGGGRAFYLSFVAPRSNEMIAWLEAEGFRGLPKIAQMSHLPGEPGEYEFVRLESGPIAMLGVLRERRMDLSDGPLTLTLPEEREVYDVRAHRHLGRSDTITADLLPGQTALYALLPYRVESVTVTAADAAGGASCAITATINASAPTPGDHVLRVEVRDPAGALSDAYTRMVVSERGVATVSIPFALNDAPGDWRVAVRDVATGMQGEAIVRLSARDGNG
;
A
#
# COMPACT_ATOMS: atom_id res chain seq x y z
N GLN A 1 6.04 -7.07 2.48
CA GLN A 1 4.95 -6.83 3.47
C GLN A 1 5.20 -5.49 4.16
N ALA A 2 4.15 -4.75 4.51
CA ALA A 2 4.29 -3.52 5.30
C ALA A 2 4.83 -3.83 6.71
N LYS A 3 5.57 -2.89 7.32
CA LYS A 3 6.06 -3.01 8.70
C LYS A 3 5.22 -2.26 9.73
N ILE A 4 4.27 -1.46 9.25
CA ILE A 4 3.38 -0.64 10.06
C ILE A 4 1.96 -1.23 9.94
N ALA A 5 1.34 -1.52 11.07
CA ALA A 5 -0.08 -1.82 11.16
C ALA A 5 -0.84 -0.58 11.62
N LEU A 6 -1.94 -0.26 10.94
CA LEU A 6 -2.88 0.78 11.34
C LEU A 6 -4.17 0.12 11.80
N LEU A 7 -4.60 0.37 13.04
CA LEU A 7 -5.80 -0.26 13.58
C LEU A 7 -7.06 0.36 12.98
N TRP A 8 -7.96 -0.49 12.48
CA TRP A 8 -9.36 -0.17 12.24
C TRP A 8 -10.20 -0.64 13.44
N SER A 9 -10.89 0.29 14.10
CA SER A 9 -11.75 0.01 15.25
C SER A 9 -13.17 0.52 15.02
N GLN A 10 -14.06 -0.39 14.61
CA GLN A 10 -15.49 -0.12 14.50
C GLN A 10 -16.10 0.29 15.87
N PRO A 11 -15.76 -0.34 17.01
CA PRO A 11 -16.25 0.12 18.31
C PRO A 11 -15.85 1.57 18.62
N SER A 12 -14.64 2.00 18.22
CA SER A 12 -14.21 3.39 18.42
C SER A 12 -15.03 4.39 17.58
N MET A 13 -15.45 4.01 16.38
CA MET A 13 -16.39 4.81 15.59
C MET A 13 -17.72 5.01 16.34
N TYR A 14 -18.27 3.95 16.93
CA TYR A 14 -19.52 4.04 17.70
C TYR A 14 -19.37 4.87 18.98
N VAL A 15 -18.28 4.66 19.73
CA VAL A 15 -18.00 5.47 20.92
C VAL A 15 -17.80 6.94 20.53
N GLY A 16 -17.07 7.20 19.45
CA GLY A 16 -16.91 8.54 18.91
C GLY A 16 -18.26 9.21 18.61
N TRP A 17 -19.19 8.47 17.99
CA TRP A 17 -20.55 8.93 17.73
C TRP A 17 -21.36 9.17 19.01
N MET A 18 -21.27 8.28 20.00
CA MET A 18 -21.95 8.42 21.29
C MET A 18 -21.46 9.62 22.11
N LEU A 19 -20.18 10.00 21.95
CA LEU A 19 -19.58 11.16 22.61
C LEU A 19 -19.82 12.47 21.86
N SER A 20 -20.36 12.41 20.66
CA SER A 20 -20.47 13.53 19.74
C SER A 20 -21.85 14.18 19.81
N ASP A 21 -21.92 15.49 19.57
CA ASP A 21 -23.18 16.22 19.42
C ASP A 21 -23.74 16.14 17.98
N PHE A 22 -23.16 15.31 17.11
CA PHE A 22 -23.56 15.15 15.71
C PHE A 22 -24.98 14.59 15.55
N GLU A 23 -25.89 15.44 15.07
CA GLU A 23 -27.22 15.04 14.62
C GLU A 23 -27.17 14.64 13.13
N GLY A 24 -27.14 13.34 12.82
CA GLY A 24 -27.13 12.84 11.43
C GLY A 24 -26.88 11.34 11.27
N ASP A 25 -26.71 10.90 10.01
CA ASP A 25 -26.37 9.50 9.69
C ASP A 25 -24.93 9.17 10.16
N PRO A 26 -24.73 8.18 11.04
CA PRO A 26 -23.40 7.71 11.47
C PRO A 26 -22.58 7.03 10.37
N GLY A 27 -23.07 6.98 9.13
CA GLY A 27 -22.29 6.66 7.92
C GLY A 27 -21.86 7.89 7.09
N GLY A 28 -22.25 9.10 7.48
CA GLY A 28 -21.91 10.34 6.79
C GLY A 28 -20.50 10.88 7.09
N PRO A 29 -19.98 11.85 6.32
CA PRO A 29 -18.70 12.48 6.63
C PRO A 29 -18.86 13.34 7.89
N GLY A 30 -18.47 12.78 9.05
CA GLY A 30 -18.40 13.51 10.33
C GLY A 30 -17.68 14.84 10.14
N GLY A 31 -18.43 15.93 10.25
CA GLY A 31 -18.12 17.18 9.56
C GLY A 31 -17.07 18.07 10.23
N ARG A 32 -16.56 17.71 11.41
CA ARG A 32 -15.67 18.60 12.17
C ARG A 32 -14.61 17.84 12.97
N ALA A 33 -13.41 18.42 13.08
CA ALA A 33 -12.29 17.82 13.80
C ALA A 33 -12.24 18.22 15.30
N ASP A 34 -13.11 19.14 15.72
CA ASP A 34 -13.43 19.48 17.12
C ASP A 34 -14.56 18.62 17.71
N ASP A 35 -14.88 17.50 17.05
CA ASP A 35 -15.95 16.58 17.45
C ASP A 35 -15.41 15.14 17.43
N PRO A 36 -15.63 14.32 18.48
CA PRO A 36 -15.00 13.02 18.60
C PRO A 36 -15.31 12.07 17.44
N TYR A 37 -16.54 12.10 16.90
CA TYR A 37 -16.92 11.27 15.76
C TYR A 37 -16.22 11.71 14.48
N GLY A 38 -16.16 13.02 14.21
CA GLY A 38 -15.37 13.54 13.11
C GLY A 38 -13.87 13.26 13.27
N SER A 39 -13.30 13.50 14.46
CA SER A 39 -11.89 13.23 14.76
C SER A 39 -11.50 11.77 14.54
N HIS A 40 -12.41 10.81 14.77
CA HIS A 40 -12.17 9.41 14.43
C HIS A 40 -11.88 9.19 12.94
N GLY A 41 -12.64 9.87 12.06
CA GLY A 41 -12.39 9.86 10.62
C GLY A 41 -11.12 10.63 10.23
N TRP A 42 -10.94 11.83 10.77
CA TRP A 42 -9.81 12.71 10.46
C TRP A 42 -8.47 12.13 10.91
N SER A 43 -8.37 11.57 12.12
CA SER A 43 -7.16 10.89 12.62
C SER A 43 -6.73 9.78 11.67
N ARG A 44 -7.65 8.86 11.31
CA ARG A 44 -7.36 7.77 10.37
C ARG A 44 -6.89 8.28 9.01
N MET A 45 -7.50 9.37 8.53
CA MET A 45 -7.09 10.02 7.30
C MET A 45 -5.69 10.67 7.42
N ALA A 46 -5.39 11.34 8.52
CA ALA A 46 -4.08 11.94 8.75
C ALA A 46 -2.98 10.86 8.77
N TRP A 47 -3.16 9.79 9.54
CA TRP A 47 -2.19 8.70 9.65
C TRP A 47 -1.88 8.02 8.31
N ARG A 48 -2.88 7.75 7.45
CA ARG A 48 -2.59 7.20 6.11
C ARG A 48 -1.70 8.11 5.27
N HIS A 49 -1.92 9.43 5.34
CA HIS A 49 -1.15 10.40 4.57
C HIS A 49 0.25 10.59 5.14
N LEU A 50 0.37 10.69 6.47
CA LEU A 50 1.64 10.81 7.17
C LEU A 50 2.54 9.60 6.89
N ILE A 51 2.04 8.37 7.04
CA ILE A 51 2.83 7.15 6.82
C ILE A 51 3.37 7.11 5.38
N ARG A 52 2.51 7.37 4.39
CA ARG A 52 2.89 7.37 2.96
C ARG A 52 3.90 8.47 2.64
N ALA A 53 3.74 9.64 3.23
CA ALA A 53 4.66 10.75 3.07
C ALA A 53 6.03 10.51 3.74
N THR A 54 6.16 9.51 4.63
CA THR A 54 7.47 9.04 5.10
C THR A 54 8.15 8.04 4.13
N GLY A 55 7.53 7.75 2.99
CA GLY A 55 8.02 6.76 2.02
C GLY A 55 7.79 5.31 2.46
N ARG A 56 6.80 5.09 3.34
CA ARG A 56 6.45 3.77 3.89
C ARG A 56 5.00 3.41 3.55
N GLN A 57 4.67 2.14 3.70
CA GLN A 57 3.29 1.64 3.57
C GLN A 57 2.85 0.98 4.86
N TYR A 58 1.54 0.80 5.00
CA TYR A 58 0.89 0.19 6.14
C TYR A 58 -0.14 -0.84 5.68
N ASP A 59 -0.46 -1.78 6.55
CA ASP A 59 -1.62 -2.65 6.41
C ASP A 59 -2.67 -2.26 7.46
N TRP A 60 -3.95 -2.42 7.11
CA TRP A 60 -5.02 -2.31 8.09
C TRP A 60 -5.17 -3.62 8.86
N LEU A 61 -5.29 -3.53 10.18
CA LEU A 61 -5.69 -4.65 11.03
C LEU A 61 -7.00 -4.32 11.74
N CYS A 62 -7.85 -5.31 11.94
CA CYS A 62 -8.96 -5.25 12.91
C CYS A 62 -8.62 -6.07 14.16
N ALA A 63 -9.38 -5.87 15.23
CA ALA A 63 -9.15 -6.55 16.51
C ALA A 63 -9.25 -8.08 16.37
N GLU A 64 -10.03 -8.61 15.43
CA GLU A 64 -10.20 -10.04 15.15
C GLU A 64 -8.95 -10.70 14.57
N GLN A 65 -8.02 -9.92 14.02
CA GLN A 65 -6.74 -10.42 13.53
C GLN A 65 -5.66 -10.39 14.62
N LEU A 66 -5.97 -9.81 15.78
CA LEU A 66 -5.06 -9.65 16.89
C LEU A 66 -5.41 -10.66 18.00
N PRO A 67 -4.39 -11.11 18.77
CA PRO A 67 -3.00 -10.66 18.75
C PRO A 67 -2.11 -11.27 17.65
N GLU A 68 -2.53 -12.33 16.96
CA GLU A 68 -1.65 -13.16 16.13
C GLU A 68 -0.97 -12.39 14.98
N ALA A 69 -1.71 -11.52 14.28
CA ALA A 69 -1.16 -10.80 13.14
C ALA A 69 -0.03 -9.83 13.53
N ILE A 70 0.07 -9.42 14.80
CA ILE A 70 1.06 -8.41 15.21
C ILE A 70 2.51 -8.88 15.05
N GLU A 71 2.73 -10.19 15.01
CA GLU A 71 4.07 -10.78 14.86
C GLU A 71 4.79 -10.31 13.59
N GLY A 72 4.02 -10.03 12.52
CA GLY A 72 4.53 -9.57 11.22
C GLY A 72 4.89 -8.08 11.16
N TYR A 73 4.53 -7.30 12.19
CA TYR A 73 4.67 -5.84 12.21
C TYR A 73 5.68 -5.39 13.27
N ASP A 74 6.29 -4.24 13.00
CA ASP A 74 7.27 -3.60 13.88
C ASP A 74 6.65 -2.38 14.59
N VAL A 75 5.56 -1.82 14.03
CA VAL A 75 4.82 -0.69 14.59
C VAL A 75 3.30 -0.90 14.53
N LEU A 76 2.60 -0.58 15.62
CA LEU A 76 1.15 -0.49 15.68
C LEU A 76 0.73 0.96 15.94
N VAL A 77 -0.11 1.50 15.06
CA VAL A 77 -0.69 2.84 15.23
C VAL A 77 -2.17 2.70 15.58
N LEU A 78 -2.60 3.40 16.63
CA LEU A 78 -3.94 3.42 17.20
C LEU A 78 -4.62 4.79 16.94
N PRO A 79 -5.11 5.04 15.71
CA PRO A 79 -5.73 6.31 15.36
C PRO A 79 -7.13 6.43 15.99
N ALA A 80 -7.33 7.41 16.86
CA ALA A 80 -8.57 7.73 17.54
C ALA A 80 -9.29 6.47 18.05
N THR A 81 -8.53 5.60 18.73
CA THR A 81 -8.99 4.29 19.22
C THR A 81 -9.68 4.46 20.58
N TYR A 82 -10.86 5.09 20.58
CA TYR A 82 -11.62 5.37 21.81
C TYR A 82 -12.10 4.13 22.56
N ALA A 83 -12.34 3.04 21.84
CA ALA A 83 -12.71 1.74 22.39
C ALA A 83 -11.54 0.79 22.18
N LEU A 84 -10.82 0.48 23.27
CA LEU A 84 -9.61 -0.34 23.24
C LEU A 84 -9.95 -1.79 23.58
N ASP A 85 -9.88 -2.66 22.57
CA ASP A 85 -10.14 -4.09 22.67
C ASP A 85 -9.03 -4.82 23.44
N GLU A 86 -9.34 -5.83 24.26
CA GLU A 86 -8.32 -6.60 25.00
C GLU A 86 -7.31 -7.25 24.04
N ARG A 87 -7.75 -7.71 22.87
CA ARG A 87 -6.87 -8.30 21.84
C ARG A 87 -5.84 -7.31 21.34
N VAL A 88 -6.19 -6.03 21.28
CA VAL A 88 -5.27 -4.93 20.90
C VAL A 88 -4.28 -4.68 22.04
N VAL A 89 -4.71 -4.77 23.30
CA VAL A 89 -3.81 -4.66 24.46
C VAL A 89 -2.80 -5.81 24.48
N GLU A 90 -3.24 -7.05 24.27
CA GLU A 90 -2.37 -8.22 24.16
C GLU A 90 -1.36 -8.08 23.01
N ALA A 91 -1.82 -7.60 21.84
CA ALA A 91 -0.96 -7.30 20.71
C ALA A 91 0.09 -6.23 21.03
N ALA A 92 -0.32 -5.16 21.72
CA ALA A 92 0.57 -4.08 22.15
C ALA A 92 1.67 -4.60 23.09
N ARG A 93 1.29 -5.39 24.11
CA ARG A 93 2.24 -6.03 25.03
C ARG A 93 3.25 -6.92 24.29
N SER A 94 2.75 -7.77 23.38
CA SER A 94 3.59 -8.63 22.54
C SER A 94 4.56 -7.81 21.68
N LEU A 95 4.07 -6.79 20.99
CA LEU A 95 4.90 -5.94 20.14
C LEU A 95 6.01 -5.24 20.93
N LEU A 96 5.66 -4.65 22.08
CA LEU A 96 6.59 -3.94 22.96
C LEU A 96 7.66 -4.88 23.53
N ALA A 97 7.29 -6.08 23.97
CA ALA A 97 8.23 -7.05 24.53
C ALA A 97 9.30 -7.50 23.50
N ARG A 98 9.00 -7.40 22.20
CA ARG A 98 9.93 -7.72 21.10
C ARG A 98 10.72 -6.51 20.58
N GLY A 99 10.57 -5.33 21.21
CA GLY A 99 11.26 -4.11 20.78
C GLY A 99 10.50 -3.25 19.78
N GLY A 100 9.23 -3.57 19.49
CA GLY A 100 8.41 -2.81 18.55
C GLY A 100 7.88 -1.49 19.13
N THR A 101 7.18 -0.72 18.30
CA THR A 101 6.66 0.60 18.69
C THR A 101 5.14 0.62 18.65
N ILE A 102 4.50 1.19 19.66
CA ILE A 102 3.07 1.52 19.62
C ILE A 102 2.89 3.04 19.68
N ILE A 103 1.98 3.56 18.84
CA ILE A 103 1.67 4.99 18.80
C ILE A 103 0.16 5.15 18.92
N ALA A 104 -0.30 5.88 19.92
CA ALA A 104 -1.70 6.22 20.09
C ALA A 104 -1.88 7.72 20.16
N ASP A 105 -2.93 8.24 19.52
CA ASP A 105 -3.30 9.64 19.64
C ASP A 105 -4.50 9.83 20.60
N MET A 106 -4.95 11.08 20.70
CA MET A 106 -5.89 11.50 21.74
C MET A 106 -7.15 10.63 21.80
N GLY A 107 -7.54 10.30 23.03
CA GLY A 107 -8.77 9.56 23.31
C GLY A 107 -8.59 8.04 23.33
N VAL A 108 -7.39 7.50 23.16
CA VAL A 108 -7.16 6.05 23.24
C VAL A 108 -7.75 5.44 24.52
N GLY A 109 -8.55 4.38 24.39
CA GLY A 109 -9.10 3.61 25.50
C GLY A 109 -9.98 4.39 26.48
N ILE A 110 -10.78 5.36 26.01
CA ILE A 110 -11.85 5.96 26.82
C ILE A 110 -12.79 4.87 27.37
N THR A 111 -13.02 3.84 26.57
CA THR A 111 -13.78 2.64 26.93
C THR A 111 -13.05 1.38 26.50
N ASN A 112 -13.54 0.22 26.95
CA ASN A 112 -13.24 -1.06 26.28
C ASN A 112 -14.11 -1.27 25.03
N GLU A 113 -13.96 -2.41 24.36
CA GLU A 113 -14.73 -2.82 23.18
C GLU A 113 -16.25 -2.90 23.37
N HIS A 114 -16.72 -2.94 24.63
CA HIS A 114 -18.14 -2.97 24.98
C HIS A 114 -18.70 -1.60 25.40
N GLY A 115 -17.88 -0.54 25.34
CA GLY A 115 -18.29 0.81 25.73
C GLY A 115 -18.27 1.06 27.24
N LEU A 116 -17.63 0.21 28.04
CA LEU A 116 -17.47 0.41 29.49
C LEU A 116 -16.28 1.37 29.75
N PRO A 117 -16.51 2.56 30.34
CA PRO A 117 -15.42 3.49 30.69
C PRO A 117 -14.51 2.94 31.78
N GLY A 118 -13.23 3.32 31.76
CA GLY A 118 -12.24 2.97 32.79
C GLY A 118 -11.75 1.51 32.77
N ALA A 119 -12.40 0.63 32.01
CA ALA A 119 -12.06 -0.79 31.91
C ALA A 119 -10.67 -1.09 31.30
N ARG A 120 -9.94 -0.05 30.88
CA ARG A 120 -8.61 -0.13 30.28
C ARG A 120 -7.57 0.75 30.98
N ASP A 121 -7.91 1.38 32.11
CA ASP A 121 -7.00 2.32 32.79
C ASP A 121 -5.70 1.67 33.24
N GLU A 122 -5.76 0.43 33.77
CA GLU A 122 -4.57 -0.34 34.14
C GLU A 122 -3.67 -0.58 32.92
N ALA A 123 -4.24 -0.95 31.78
CA ALA A 123 -3.50 -1.18 30.54
C ALA A 123 -2.93 0.13 29.94
N LEU A 124 -3.66 1.24 30.04
CA LEU A 124 -3.18 2.56 29.59
C LEU A 124 -2.02 3.06 30.45
N ALA A 125 -2.09 2.90 31.77
CA ALA A 125 -0.99 3.20 32.68
C ALA A 125 0.22 2.28 32.41
N GLU A 126 -0.03 0.98 32.20
CA GLU A 126 1.00 0.00 31.85
C GLU A 126 1.71 0.37 30.54
N ILE A 127 0.98 0.65 29.47
CA ILE A 127 1.53 0.81 28.12
C ILE A 127 2.08 2.22 27.89
N PHE A 128 1.32 3.26 28.25
CA PHE A 128 1.62 4.65 27.87
C PHE A 128 2.00 5.55 29.05
N ASP A 129 1.94 5.05 30.29
CA ASP A 129 1.98 5.88 31.50
C ASP A 129 0.85 6.93 31.51
N LEU A 130 -0.29 6.55 30.92
CA LEU A 130 -1.44 7.42 30.75
C LEU A 130 -2.46 7.17 31.87
N GLN A 131 -2.73 8.21 32.64
CA GLN A 131 -3.85 8.27 33.58
C GLN A 131 -4.82 9.33 33.09
N ARG A 132 -6.11 9.01 33.08
CA ARG A 132 -7.15 9.90 32.59
C ARG A 132 -8.21 10.09 33.65
N GLU A 133 -8.46 11.34 34.04
CA GLU A 133 -9.47 11.69 35.04
C GLU A 133 -10.87 11.85 34.42
N ALA A 134 -10.94 12.32 33.18
CA ALA A 134 -12.19 12.59 32.46
C ALA A 134 -12.05 12.36 30.94
N VAL A 135 -13.18 12.32 30.25
CA VAL A 135 -13.20 12.29 28.77
C VAL A 135 -12.65 13.61 28.23
N PRO A 136 -11.69 13.60 27.28
CA PRO A 136 -11.12 14.82 26.71
C PRO A 136 -12.18 15.68 26.01
N VAL A 137 -11.95 17.00 25.96
CA VAL A 137 -12.76 17.93 25.18
C VAL A 137 -11.96 18.36 23.95
N TRP A 138 -12.40 17.93 22.77
CA TRP A 138 -11.73 18.25 21.50
C TRP A 138 -11.74 19.75 21.24
N THR A 139 -10.60 20.37 21.46
CA THR A 139 -10.43 21.82 21.33
C THR A 139 -9.31 22.10 20.35
N LYS A 140 -9.54 23.07 19.46
CA LYS A 140 -8.49 23.59 18.58
C LYS A 140 -7.44 24.31 19.42
N ARG A 141 -6.19 23.87 19.32
CA ARG A 141 -5.03 24.34 20.08
C ARG A 141 -3.84 24.53 19.14
N GLU A 142 -2.80 25.19 19.64
CA GLU A 142 -1.52 25.30 18.97
C GLU A 142 -0.45 24.61 19.82
N MET A 143 0.55 24.03 19.17
CA MET A 143 1.73 23.47 19.81
C MET A 143 2.97 23.70 18.97
N THR A 144 4.14 23.61 19.58
CA THR A 144 5.41 23.59 18.82
C THR A 144 5.80 22.16 18.48
N LEU A 145 5.98 21.88 17.20
CA LEU A 145 6.48 20.60 16.69
C LEU A 145 7.59 20.88 15.67
N ASP A 146 8.74 20.21 15.84
CA ASP A 146 9.93 20.44 15.01
C ASP A 146 10.35 21.92 14.89
N GLY A 147 10.11 22.72 15.94
CA GLY A 147 10.45 24.14 15.99
C GLY A 147 9.41 25.09 15.38
N GLU A 148 8.35 24.56 14.76
CA GLU A 148 7.28 25.35 14.13
C GLU A 148 5.98 25.25 14.91
N THR A 149 5.13 26.28 14.82
CA THR A 149 3.80 26.28 15.42
C THR A 149 2.83 25.51 14.52
N VAL A 150 2.22 24.46 15.07
CA VAL A 150 1.26 23.61 14.38
C VAL A 150 -0.08 23.64 15.10
N GLU A 151 -1.15 23.77 14.32
CA GLU A 151 -2.52 23.63 14.80
C GLU A 151 -2.86 22.16 15.03
N VAL A 152 -3.40 21.86 16.21
CA VAL A 152 -3.80 20.51 16.62
C VAL A 152 -5.16 20.54 17.31
N TYR A 153 -5.84 19.39 17.33
CA TYR A 153 -7.00 19.18 18.19
C TYR A 153 -6.56 18.40 19.42
N ALA A 154 -6.61 19.04 20.58
CA ALA A 154 -6.14 18.50 21.86
C ALA A 154 -7.21 18.75 22.93
N ASP A 155 -6.98 18.24 24.13
CA ASP A 155 -7.87 18.50 25.27
C ASP A 155 -7.88 20.01 25.63
N ALA A 156 -8.98 20.47 26.22
CA ALA A 156 -9.09 21.82 26.76
C ALA A 156 -8.13 22.03 27.94
N GLU A 157 -7.82 20.96 28.67
CA GLU A 157 -6.91 20.97 29.81
C GLU A 157 -5.50 20.49 29.44
N GLY A 158 -4.49 21.06 30.10
CA GLY A 158 -3.09 20.75 29.86
C GLY A 158 -2.54 21.31 28.55
N ASP A 159 -1.24 21.12 28.35
CA ASP A 159 -0.55 21.48 27.12
C ASP A 159 -0.41 20.25 26.19
N PRO A 160 -0.72 20.39 24.89
CA PRO A 160 -0.53 19.33 23.91
C PRO A 160 0.93 18.90 23.87
N SER A 161 1.17 17.60 23.95
CA SER A 161 2.51 17.03 24.02
C SER A 161 2.54 15.59 23.50
N ILE A 162 3.75 15.14 23.19
CA ILE A 162 4.04 13.74 22.86
C ILE A 162 4.84 13.15 24.03
N THR A 163 4.31 12.12 24.67
CA THR A 163 5.02 11.40 25.74
C THR A 163 5.56 10.07 25.20
N ARG A 164 6.66 9.60 25.78
CA ARG A 164 7.27 8.30 25.47
C ARG A 164 7.44 7.48 26.73
N LYS A 165 7.03 6.22 26.69
CA LYS A 165 7.39 5.19 27.67
C LYS A 165 8.24 4.12 27.01
N ASP A 166 9.41 3.87 27.59
CA ASP A 166 10.27 2.75 27.21
C ASP A 166 9.85 1.48 27.96
N HIS A 167 9.88 0.35 27.24
CA HIS A 167 9.51 -0.96 27.76
C HIS A 167 10.71 -1.91 27.75
N ALA A 168 10.66 -2.93 28.61
CA ALA A 168 11.66 -4.00 28.59
C ALA A 168 11.70 -4.67 27.20
N GLY A 169 12.89 -5.04 26.74
CA GLY A 169 13.09 -5.56 25.37
C GLY A 169 13.28 -4.47 24.30
N GLY A 170 13.28 -3.19 24.68
CA GLY A 170 13.53 -2.06 23.78
C GLY A 170 12.27 -1.50 23.12
N GLY A 171 11.08 -1.94 23.53
CA GLY A 171 9.81 -1.45 23.01
C GLY A 171 9.57 0.00 23.40
N ARG A 172 8.85 0.74 22.56
CA ARG A 172 8.55 2.16 22.78
C ARG A 172 7.07 2.41 22.59
N ALA A 173 6.44 3.05 23.57
CA ALA A 173 5.06 3.49 23.47
C ALA A 173 5.03 5.02 23.42
N PHE A 174 4.39 5.57 22.40
CA PHE A 174 4.17 7.01 22.26
C PHE A 174 2.70 7.33 22.40
N TYR A 175 2.39 8.30 23.25
CA TYR A 175 1.06 8.88 23.36
C TYR A 175 1.10 10.34 22.92
N LEU A 176 0.24 10.69 21.97
CA LEU A 176 0.02 12.06 21.53
C LEU A 176 -1.24 12.55 22.24
N SER A 177 -1.15 13.58 23.09
CA SER A 177 -2.32 14.15 23.77
C SER A 177 -3.20 15.02 22.84
N PHE A 178 -3.02 14.85 21.53
CA PHE A 178 -3.71 15.55 20.45
C PHE A 178 -3.94 14.59 19.29
N VAL A 179 -4.90 14.90 18.42
CA VAL A 179 -5.11 14.19 17.15
C VAL A 179 -3.96 14.53 16.21
N ALA A 180 -3.32 13.51 15.64
CA ALA A 180 -2.14 13.70 14.78
C ALA A 180 -2.44 14.68 13.62
N PRO A 181 -1.71 15.81 13.51
CA PRO A 181 -1.93 16.79 12.45
C PRO A 181 -1.34 16.28 11.14
N ARG A 182 -2.00 16.61 10.03
CA ARG A 182 -1.49 16.34 8.68
C ARG A 182 -0.46 17.39 8.29
N SER A 183 0.72 17.36 8.92
CA SER A 183 1.76 18.37 8.74
C SER A 183 3.15 17.75 8.49
N ASN A 184 4.07 18.55 7.96
CA ASN A 184 5.44 18.11 7.66
C ASN A 184 6.28 17.98 8.94
N GLU A 185 5.99 18.77 9.97
CA GLU A 185 6.59 18.69 11.30
C GLU A 185 6.27 17.33 11.96
N MET A 186 5.04 16.85 11.75
CA MET A 186 4.64 15.52 12.20
C MET A 186 5.37 14.41 11.42
N ILE A 187 5.62 14.58 10.12
CA ILE A 187 6.48 13.67 9.36
C ILE A 187 7.90 13.66 9.93
N ALA A 188 8.48 14.82 10.24
CA ALA A 188 9.82 14.93 10.79
C ALA A 188 9.94 14.18 12.13
N TRP A 189 8.96 14.35 13.03
CA TRP A 189 8.90 13.59 14.27
C TRP A 189 8.77 12.08 14.03
N LEU A 190 7.92 11.66 13.08
CA LEU A 190 7.76 10.24 12.74
C LEU A 190 9.07 9.64 12.20
N GLU A 191 9.80 10.35 11.35
CA GLU A 191 11.09 9.86 10.84
C GLU A 191 12.16 9.76 11.94
N ALA A 192 12.19 10.74 12.85
CA ALA A 192 13.16 10.79 13.93
C ALA A 192 12.88 9.75 15.04
N GLU A 193 11.61 9.52 15.38
CA GLU A 193 11.22 8.75 16.56
C GLU A 193 10.26 7.60 16.21
N GLY A 194 9.05 7.90 15.76
CA GLY A 194 7.94 6.93 15.67
C GLY A 194 8.20 5.76 14.70
N PHE A 195 8.80 6.05 13.54
CA PHE A 195 9.16 5.09 12.49
C PHE A 195 10.67 4.93 12.33
N ARG A 196 11.43 5.37 13.35
CA ARG A 196 12.89 5.29 13.35
C ARG A 196 13.37 3.87 13.04
N GLY A 197 14.26 3.76 12.06
CA GLY A 197 14.88 2.49 11.65
C GLY A 197 14.00 1.59 10.78
N LEU A 198 12.75 1.96 10.50
CA LEU A 198 11.91 1.19 9.58
C LEU A 198 12.34 1.42 8.12
N PRO A 199 12.38 0.35 7.29
CA PRO A 199 12.73 0.46 5.89
C PRO A 199 11.67 1.29 5.13
N LYS A 200 12.15 2.08 4.16
CA LYS A 200 11.30 2.80 3.21
C LYS A 200 11.08 1.93 1.97
N ILE A 201 9.94 2.08 1.31
CA ILE A 201 9.73 1.49 -0.01
C ILE A 201 10.35 2.36 -1.12
N ALA A 202 10.39 3.68 -0.89
CA ALA A 202 11.08 4.69 -1.67
C ALA A 202 11.23 5.96 -0.81
N GLN A 203 12.34 6.67 -0.94
CA GLN A 203 12.56 7.97 -0.31
C GLN A 203 12.27 9.09 -1.31
N MET A 204 11.46 10.07 -0.92
CA MET A 204 11.23 11.27 -1.72
C MET A 204 12.41 12.25 -1.59
N SER A 205 12.72 12.96 -2.68
CA SER A 205 13.78 13.98 -2.71
C SER A 205 13.47 15.22 -1.88
N HIS A 206 12.20 15.46 -1.58
CA HIS A 206 11.70 16.53 -0.74
C HIS A 206 10.45 16.06 -0.01
N LEU A 207 10.10 16.75 1.08
CA LEU A 207 8.78 16.60 1.68
C LEU A 207 7.72 17.11 0.71
N PRO A 208 6.51 16.52 0.71
CA PRO A 208 5.41 17.06 -0.06
C PRO A 208 5.04 18.46 0.45
N GLY A 209 4.39 19.25 -0.38
CA GLY A 209 3.83 20.54 0.02
C GLY A 209 2.81 20.38 1.15
N GLU A 210 2.12 19.24 1.18
CA GLU A 210 1.37 18.78 2.34
C GLU A 210 1.24 17.24 2.33
N PRO A 211 1.24 16.55 3.49
CA PRO A 211 1.12 15.10 3.52
C PRO A 211 -0.12 14.62 2.78
N GLY A 212 0.06 13.69 1.83
CA GLY A 212 -1.02 13.21 0.96
C GLY A 212 -1.03 13.78 -0.45
N GLU A 213 -0.14 14.73 -0.77
CA GLU A 213 0.10 15.15 -2.16
C GLU A 213 0.48 13.95 -3.05
N TYR A 214 1.30 13.03 -2.53
CA TYR A 214 1.69 11.82 -3.21
C TYR A 214 1.24 10.56 -2.45
N GLU A 215 0.83 9.55 -3.21
CA GLU A 215 0.54 8.22 -2.73
C GLU A 215 1.45 7.19 -3.42
N PHE A 216 2.10 6.36 -2.62
CA PHE A 216 2.94 5.25 -3.08
C PHE A 216 2.36 3.93 -2.61
N VAL A 217 2.34 2.94 -3.50
CA VAL A 217 2.00 1.57 -3.16
C VAL A 217 3.02 0.66 -3.82
N ARG A 218 3.64 -0.22 -3.03
CA ARG A 218 4.52 -1.26 -3.53
C ARG A 218 3.91 -2.64 -3.31
N LEU A 219 3.81 -3.40 -4.39
CA LEU A 219 3.42 -4.81 -4.39
C LEU A 219 4.59 -5.64 -4.90
N GLU A 220 4.71 -6.87 -4.41
CA GLU A 220 5.83 -7.75 -4.74
C GLU A 220 5.31 -9.13 -5.14
N SER A 221 5.92 -9.72 -6.16
CA SER A 221 5.70 -11.10 -6.60
C SER A 221 7.06 -11.75 -6.79
N GLY A 222 7.47 -12.55 -5.80
CA GLY A 222 8.84 -13.07 -5.74
C GLY A 222 9.87 -11.94 -5.83
N PRO A 223 10.82 -11.98 -6.80
CA PRO A 223 11.85 -10.96 -6.94
C PRO A 223 11.39 -9.66 -7.62
N ILE A 224 10.18 -9.62 -8.19
CA ILE A 224 9.68 -8.47 -8.96
C ILE A 224 8.83 -7.58 -8.05
N ALA A 225 9.12 -6.27 -8.04
CA ALA A 225 8.28 -5.29 -7.34
C ALA A 225 7.58 -4.35 -8.33
N MET A 226 6.32 -4.00 -8.04
CA MET A 226 5.54 -2.99 -8.74
C MET A 226 5.37 -1.79 -7.81
N LEU A 227 5.85 -0.62 -8.23
CA LEU A 227 5.71 0.64 -7.51
C LEU A 227 4.74 1.56 -8.25
N GLY A 228 3.56 1.74 -7.69
CA GLY A 228 2.59 2.75 -8.13
C GLY A 228 2.86 4.08 -7.45
N VAL A 229 2.79 5.17 -8.22
CA VAL A 229 2.92 6.55 -7.73
C VAL A 229 1.77 7.37 -8.27
N LEU A 230 1.00 8.00 -7.39
CA LEU A 230 -0.12 8.88 -7.73
C LEU A 230 0.13 10.27 -7.13
N ARG A 231 -0.10 11.32 -7.92
CA ARG A 231 -0.24 12.69 -7.39
C ARG A 231 -1.72 12.99 -7.19
N GLU A 232 -2.11 13.41 -5.99
CA GLU A 232 -3.51 13.70 -5.64
C GLU A 232 -4.07 14.78 -6.55
N ARG A 233 -5.23 14.50 -7.17
CA ARG A 233 -5.82 15.36 -8.21
C ARG A 233 -6.24 16.74 -7.71
N ARG A 234 -6.46 16.89 -6.40
CA ARG A 234 -6.89 18.13 -5.76
C ARG A 234 -5.75 18.93 -5.14
N MET A 235 -4.52 18.43 -5.21
CA MET A 235 -3.35 19.06 -4.60
C MET A 235 -2.34 19.43 -5.69
N ASP A 236 -2.06 20.72 -5.80
CA ASP A 236 -1.03 21.27 -6.70
C ASP A 236 -0.12 22.19 -5.88
N LEU A 237 0.69 21.57 -5.02
CA LEU A 237 1.44 22.26 -3.97
C LEU A 237 2.94 22.32 -4.26
N SER A 238 3.53 21.19 -4.68
CA SER A 238 4.97 21.12 -4.96
C SER A 238 5.25 21.32 -6.44
N ASP A 239 6.26 22.14 -6.73
CA ASP A 239 6.76 22.38 -8.09
C ASP A 239 7.78 21.33 -8.52
N GLY A 240 7.76 21.01 -9.83
CA GLY A 240 8.76 20.16 -10.45
C GLY A 240 8.56 18.66 -10.20
N PRO A 241 9.47 17.83 -10.73
CA PRO A 241 9.32 16.40 -10.66
C PRO A 241 9.65 15.85 -9.27
N LEU A 242 8.90 14.85 -8.84
CA LEU A 242 9.24 14.07 -7.66
C LEU A 242 10.33 13.07 -8.02
N THR A 243 11.46 13.13 -7.32
CA THR A 243 12.48 12.09 -7.42
C THR A 243 12.33 11.12 -6.26
N LEU A 244 12.30 9.82 -6.59
CA LEU A 244 12.22 8.70 -5.67
C LEU A 244 13.53 7.93 -5.66
N THR A 245 14.10 7.71 -4.48
CA THR A 245 15.26 6.84 -4.26
C THR A 245 14.80 5.52 -3.66
N LEU A 246 15.06 4.44 -4.37
CA LEU A 246 14.77 3.06 -3.99
C LEU A 246 15.79 2.56 -2.95
N PRO A 247 15.43 1.56 -2.12
CA PRO A 247 16.37 0.97 -1.16
C PRO A 247 17.56 0.25 -1.82
N GLU A 248 17.37 -0.21 -3.06
CA GLU A 248 18.35 -0.96 -3.83
C GLU A 248 18.24 -0.60 -5.31
N GLU A 249 19.36 -0.70 -6.02
CA GLU A 249 19.40 -0.57 -7.48
C GLU A 249 18.60 -1.69 -8.16
N ARG A 250 17.81 -1.33 -9.18
CA ARG A 250 16.93 -2.23 -9.92
C ARG A 250 16.94 -1.88 -11.41
N GLU A 251 16.60 -2.83 -12.26
CA GLU A 251 16.17 -2.55 -13.63
C GLU A 251 14.76 -1.97 -13.58
N VAL A 252 14.64 -0.69 -13.95
CA VAL A 252 13.39 0.07 -13.82
C VAL A 252 12.69 0.15 -15.17
N TYR A 253 11.41 -0.21 -15.18
CA TYR A 253 10.54 -0.13 -16.35
C TYR A 253 9.34 0.74 -16.03
N ASP A 254 9.06 1.74 -16.87
CA ASP A 254 7.78 2.44 -16.87
C ASP A 254 6.75 1.58 -17.61
N VAL A 255 5.89 0.92 -16.84
CA VAL A 255 4.90 -0.06 -17.32
C VAL A 255 3.87 0.62 -18.22
N ARG A 256 3.51 1.87 -17.90
CA ARG A 256 2.47 2.62 -18.62
C ARG A 256 2.99 3.20 -19.93
N ALA A 257 4.25 3.64 -19.94
CA ALA A 257 4.90 4.14 -21.15
C ALA A 257 5.57 3.04 -21.99
N HIS A 258 5.65 1.81 -21.49
CA HIS A 258 6.38 0.69 -22.09
C HIS A 258 7.85 1.03 -22.36
N ARG A 259 8.52 1.67 -21.40
CA ARG A 259 9.92 2.11 -21.54
C ARG A 259 10.81 1.49 -20.46
N HIS A 260 11.96 0.98 -20.89
CA HIS A 260 13.06 0.66 -19.98
C HIS A 260 13.81 1.94 -19.62
N LEU A 261 13.88 2.26 -18.33
CA LEU A 261 14.56 3.45 -17.81
C LEU A 261 16.02 3.18 -17.45
N GLY A 262 16.43 1.91 -17.50
CA GLY A 262 17.78 1.47 -17.15
C GLY A 262 17.88 0.94 -15.72
N ARG A 263 19.11 0.57 -15.36
CA ARG A 263 19.46 0.13 -14.02
C ARG A 263 19.76 1.34 -13.14
N SER A 264 18.96 1.53 -12.10
CA SER A 264 19.01 2.72 -11.25
C SER A 264 18.35 2.43 -9.90
N ASP A 265 18.77 3.13 -8.87
CA ASP A 265 18.02 3.27 -7.61
C ASP A 265 17.15 4.53 -7.60
N THR A 266 17.21 5.35 -8.65
CA THR A 266 16.57 6.66 -8.70
C THR A 266 15.55 6.71 -9.83
N ILE A 267 14.34 7.19 -9.52
CA ILE A 267 13.22 7.35 -10.45
C ILE A 267 12.74 8.80 -10.39
N THR A 268 12.64 9.44 -11.55
CA THR A 268 12.02 10.77 -11.67
C THR A 268 10.58 10.61 -12.15
N ALA A 269 9.63 10.98 -11.29
CA ALA A 269 8.20 10.97 -11.55
C ALA A 269 7.70 12.42 -11.74
N ASP A 270 7.63 12.84 -13.01
CA ASP A 270 7.02 14.12 -13.39
C ASP A 270 5.52 13.92 -13.58
N LEU A 271 4.76 14.11 -12.50
CA LEU A 271 3.32 13.86 -12.46
C LEU A 271 2.56 15.18 -12.28
N LEU A 272 1.61 15.45 -13.16
CA LEU A 272 0.58 16.46 -12.95
C LEU A 272 -0.47 15.95 -11.93
N PRO A 273 -1.22 16.85 -11.27
CA PRO A 273 -2.32 16.45 -10.39
C PRO A 273 -3.27 15.44 -11.05
N GLY A 274 -3.48 14.29 -10.39
CA GLY A 274 -4.33 13.20 -10.86
C GLY A 274 -3.65 12.21 -11.80
N GLN A 275 -2.39 12.43 -12.16
CA GLN A 275 -1.61 11.48 -12.94
C GLN A 275 -1.02 10.36 -12.06
N THR A 276 -0.80 9.22 -12.71
CA THR A 276 -0.25 8.02 -12.07
C THR A 276 0.88 7.46 -12.92
N ALA A 277 1.98 7.09 -12.27
CA ALA A 277 3.03 6.25 -12.82
C ALA A 277 2.96 4.84 -12.21
N LEU A 278 3.40 3.85 -12.97
CA LEU A 278 3.56 2.47 -12.52
C LEU A 278 4.92 1.98 -12.99
N TYR A 279 5.79 1.63 -12.05
CA TYR A 279 7.12 1.14 -12.32
C TYR A 279 7.25 -0.33 -11.95
N ALA A 280 7.81 -1.14 -12.85
CA ALA A 280 8.29 -2.47 -12.51
C ALA A 280 9.77 -2.39 -12.15
N LEU A 281 10.14 -2.97 -11.02
CA LEU A 281 11.48 -2.95 -10.43
C LEU A 281 11.99 -4.39 -10.36
N LEU A 282 12.90 -4.74 -11.27
CA LEU A 282 13.41 -6.10 -11.41
C LEU A 282 14.88 -6.16 -10.98
N PRO A 283 15.38 -7.26 -10.38
CA PRO A 283 16.80 -7.42 -10.08
C PRO A 283 17.63 -7.86 -11.31
N TYR A 284 16.98 -8.05 -12.46
CA TYR A 284 17.57 -8.51 -13.72
C TYR A 284 16.92 -7.81 -14.91
N ARG A 285 17.62 -7.82 -16.05
CA ARG A 285 17.12 -7.27 -17.30
C ARG A 285 16.41 -8.35 -18.10
N VAL A 286 15.20 -8.08 -18.56
CA VAL A 286 14.55 -8.91 -19.60
C VAL A 286 15.12 -8.51 -20.96
N GLU A 287 15.64 -9.49 -21.69
CA GLU A 287 16.35 -9.30 -22.96
C GLU A 287 15.46 -9.61 -24.15
N SER A 288 14.61 -10.64 -24.05
CA SER A 288 13.64 -11.00 -25.07
C SER A 288 12.53 -11.90 -24.53
N VAL A 289 11.44 -12.01 -25.28
CA VAL A 289 10.43 -13.07 -25.11
C VAL A 289 10.52 -13.98 -26.32
N THR A 290 10.88 -15.23 -26.14
CA THR A 290 10.82 -16.24 -27.21
C THR A 290 9.45 -16.89 -27.19
N VAL A 291 8.78 -16.94 -28.34
CA VAL A 291 7.49 -17.63 -28.50
C VAL A 291 7.69 -18.76 -29.51
N THR A 292 7.30 -19.96 -29.12
CA THR A 292 7.33 -21.14 -29.99
C THR A 292 5.93 -21.73 -30.11
N ALA A 293 5.60 -22.16 -31.32
CA ALA A 293 4.34 -22.76 -31.66
C ALA A 293 4.55 -23.79 -32.76
N ALA A 294 3.71 -24.83 -32.78
CA ALA A 294 3.64 -25.76 -33.89
C ALA A 294 2.47 -25.40 -34.82
N ASP A 295 2.52 -25.89 -36.05
CA ASP A 295 1.36 -25.85 -36.95
C ASP A 295 0.21 -26.70 -36.40
N ALA A 296 -1.02 -26.37 -36.77
CA ALA A 296 -2.22 -27.03 -36.27
C ALA A 296 -3.26 -27.23 -37.37
N ALA A 297 -4.22 -28.12 -37.12
CA ALA A 297 -5.40 -28.27 -37.96
C ALA A 297 -6.65 -27.73 -37.25
N GLY A 298 -7.66 -27.30 -38.00
CA GLY A 298 -8.94 -26.90 -37.43
C GLY A 298 -9.55 -27.98 -36.52
N GLY A 299 -10.01 -27.59 -35.34
CA GLY A 299 -10.52 -28.49 -34.30
C GLY A 299 -9.44 -29.12 -33.40
N ALA A 300 -8.15 -28.84 -33.62
CA ALA A 300 -7.06 -29.29 -32.77
C ALA A 300 -6.59 -28.21 -31.79
N SER A 301 -6.04 -28.64 -30.65
CA SER A 301 -5.39 -27.72 -29.70
C SER A 301 -3.91 -27.55 -30.03
N CYS A 302 -3.45 -26.31 -30.15
CA CYS A 302 -2.04 -25.97 -30.35
C CYS A 302 -1.41 -25.47 -29.04
N ALA A 303 -0.29 -26.06 -28.64
CA ALA A 303 0.49 -25.56 -27.51
C ALA A 303 1.46 -24.47 -27.96
N ILE A 304 1.35 -23.31 -27.32
CA ILE A 304 2.26 -22.16 -27.48
C ILE A 304 3.11 -22.09 -26.23
N THR A 305 4.43 -22.03 -26.37
CA THR A 305 5.35 -21.80 -25.25
C THR A 305 5.96 -20.43 -25.36
N ALA A 306 5.86 -19.65 -24.29
CA ALA A 306 6.53 -18.37 -24.14
C ALA A 306 7.62 -18.48 -23.07
N THR A 307 8.82 -18.03 -23.40
CA THR A 307 9.99 -18.03 -22.52
C THR A 307 10.55 -16.62 -22.39
N ILE A 308 10.62 -16.13 -21.15
CA ILE A 308 11.32 -14.90 -20.79
C ILE A 308 12.82 -15.19 -20.73
N ASN A 309 13.59 -14.57 -21.62
CA ASN A 309 15.05 -14.60 -21.55
C ASN A 309 15.52 -13.36 -20.80
N ALA A 310 16.26 -13.56 -19.72
CA ALA A 310 16.74 -12.49 -18.86
C ALA A 310 18.21 -12.68 -18.52
N SER A 311 18.84 -11.62 -18.04
CA SER A 311 20.22 -11.65 -17.54
C SER A 311 20.39 -12.55 -16.30
N ALA A 312 19.29 -12.90 -15.62
CA ALA A 312 19.28 -13.89 -14.55
C ALA A 312 19.05 -15.32 -15.09
N PRO A 313 19.72 -16.35 -14.55
CA PRO A 313 19.53 -17.74 -15.00
C PRO A 313 18.11 -18.26 -14.83
N THR A 314 17.37 -17.74 -13.85
CA THR A 314 15.98 -18.10 -13.58
C THR A 314 15.25 -16.82 -13.19
N PRO A 315 14.51 -16.18 -14.11
CA PRO A 315 13.69 -15.03 -13.77
C PRO A 315 12.56 -15.44 -12.81
N GLY A 316 11.96 -14.46 -12.15
CA GLY A 316 10.74 -14.67 -11.37
C GLY A 316 9.52 -14.95 -12.26
N ASP A 317 8.35 -14.89 -11.66
CA ASP A 317 7.08 -15.11 -12.37
C ASP A 317 6.64 -13.82 -13.06
N HIS A 318 6.33 -13.87 -14.35
CA HIS A 318 5.89 -12.72 -15.14
C HIS A 318 4.43 -12.87 -15.57
N VAL A 319 3.71 -11.75 -15.66
CA VAL A 319 2.39 -11.72 -16.31
C VAL A 319 2.57 -11.46 -17.79
N LEU A 320 2.10 -12.38 -18.61
CA LEU A 320 2.17 -12.30 -20.07
C LEU A 320 0.78 -12.04 -20.66
N ARG A 321 0.68 -11.04 -21.53
CA ARG A 321 -0.48 -10.83 -22.40
C ARG A 321 -0.26 -11.61 -23.69
N VAL A 322 -1.10 -12.60 -23.94
CA VAL A 322 -1.12 -13.36 -25.20
C VAL A 322 -2.24 -12.80 -26.06
N GLU A 323 -1.88 -12.25 -27.21
CA GLU A 323 -2.81 -11.77 -28.24
C GLU A 323 -2.72 -12.67 -29.46
N VAL A 324 -3.88 -13.12 -29.94
CA VAL A 324 -3.97 -14.02 -31.09
C VAL A 324 -4.74 -13.32 -32.19
N ARG A 325 -4.17 -13.25 -33.40
CA ARG A 325 -4.80 -12.65 -34.57
C ARG A 325 -5.01 -13.69 -35.65
N ASP A 326 -6.17 -13.60 -36.30
CA ASP A 326 -6.54 -14.45 -37.43
C ASP A 326 -5.71 -14.09 -38.70
N PRO A 327 -5.85 -14.87 -39.79
CA PRO A 327 -5.11 -14.62 -41.03
C PRO A 327 -5.45 -13.27 -41.70
N ALA A 328 -6.59 -12.66 -41.37
CA ALA A 328 -6.96 -11.32 -41.83
C ALA A 328 -6.39 -10.20 -40.93
N GLY A 329 -5.74 -10.57 -39.81
CA GLY A 329 -5.16 -9.66 -38.83
C GLY A 329 -6.11 -9.21 -37.72
N ALA A 330 -7.36 -9.70 -37.72
CA ALA A 330 -8.34 -9.38 -36.69
C ALA A 330 -7.98 -10.06 -35.37
N LEU A 331 -8.16 -9.34 -34.25
CA LEU A 331 -7.91 -9.89 -32.92
C LEU A 331 -8.97 -10.94 -32.59
N SER A 332 -8.54 -12.14 -32.20
CA SER A 332 -9.40 -13.16 -31.62
C SER A 332 -9.52 -12.93 -30.12
N ASP A 333 -10.64 -12.35 -29.69
CA ASP A 333 -10.94 -12.15 -28.27
C ASP A 333 -11.05 -13.48 -27.52
N ALA A 334 -11.53 -14.54 -28.20
CA ALA A 334 -11.70 -15.87 -27.60
C ALA A 334 -10.35 -16.53 -27.23
N TYR A 335 -9.27 -16.21 -27.94
CA TYR A 335 -7.95 -16.80 -27.70
C TYR A 335 -6.99 -15.86 -26.96
N THR A 336 -7.34 -14.58 -26.87
CA THR A 336 -6.53 -13.55 -26.20
C THR A 336 -6.74 -13.61 -24.68
N ARG A 337 -5.65 -13.72 -23.90
CA ARG A 337 -5.72 -13.82 -22.43
C ARG A 337 -4.46 -13.35 -21.72
N MET A 338 -4.57 -13.18 -20.40
CA MET A 338 -3.44 -13.05 -19.49
C MET A 338 -3.04 -14.42 -18.96
N VAL A 339 -1.75 -14.70 -18.87
CA VAL A 339 -1.20 -15.90 -18.23
C VAL A 339 -0.04 -15.51 -17.33
N VAL A 340 0.21 -16.30 -16.29
CA VAL A 340 1.42 -16.18 -15.47
C VAL A 340 2.45 -17.17 -16.00
N SER A 341 3.67 -16.70 -16.22
CA SER A 341 4.81 -17.58 -16.44
C SER A 341 5.40 -17.98 -15.09
N GLU A 342 5.70 -19.27 -14.93
CA GLU A 342 6.41 -19.76 -13.75
C GLU A 342 7.90 -19.79 -14.08
N ARG A 343 8.69 -19.04 -13.31
CA ARG A 343 10.13 -18.92 -13.51
C ARG A 343 10.51 -18.56 -14.96
N GLY A 344 9.72 -17.68 -15.55
CA GLY A 344 9.89 -17.20 -16.93
C GLY A 344 9.30 -18.07 -18.03
N VAL A 345 8.67 -19.22 -17.75
CA VAL A 345 8.07 -20.07 -18.78
C VAL A 345 6.56 -20.17 -18.61
N ALA A 346 5.82 -19.96 -19.69
CA ALA A 346 4.37 -20.21 -19.76
C ALA A 346 4.04 -21.10 -20.96
N THR A 347 3.16 -22.07 -20.76
CA THR A 347 2.57 -22.86 -21.86
C THR A 347 1.08 -22.58 -21.94
N VAL A 348 0.61 -22.29 -23.14
CA VAL A 348 -0.72 -21.78 -23.43
C VAL A 348 -1.33 -22.63 -24.54
N SER A 349 -2.47 -23.27 -24.27
CA SER A 349 -3.14 -24.11 -25.27
C SER A 349 -4.25 -23.32 -25.99
N ILE A 350 -4.13 -23.14 -27.31
CA ILE A 350 -5.16 -22.51 -28.14
C ILE A 350 -6.00 -23.62 -28.79
N PRO A 351 -7.30 -23.74 -28.43
CA PRO A 351 -8.18 -24.75 -29.00
C PRO A 351 -8.80 -24.21 -30.31
N PHE A 352 -8.06 -24.27 -31.41
CA PHE A 352 -8.58 -23.82 -32.71
C PHE A 352 -9.88 -24.55 -33.04
N ALA A 353 -10.92 -23.79 -33.34
CA ALA A 353 -12.23 -24.32 -33.68
C ALA A 353 -12.20 -25.02 -35.04
N LEU A 354 -13.18 -25.89 -35.27
CA LEU A 354 -13.29 -26.60 -36.56
C LEU A 354 -13.48 -25.63 -37.74
N ASN A 355 -14.17 -24.52 -37.49
CA ASN A 355 -14.53 -23.50 -38.47
C ASN A 355 -13.60 -22.27 -38.45
N ASP A 356 -12.49 -22.32 -37.72
CA ASP A 356 -11.48 -21.26 -37.80
C ASP A 356 -10.89 -21.18 -39.20
N ALA A 357 -10.64 -19.96 -39.68
CA ALA A 357 -10.14 -19.75 -41.03
C ALA A 357 -8.74 -20.37 -41.20
N PRO A 358 -8.50 -21.16 -42.25
CA PRO A 358 -7.16 -21.66 -42.54
C PRO A 358 -6.22 -20.51 -42.94
N GLY A 359 -4.93 -20.66 -42.62
CA GLY A 359 -3.90 -19.66 -42.91
C GLY A 359 -2.98 -19.37 -41.72
N ASP A 360 -2.26 -18.26 -41.81
CA ASP A 360 -1.25 -17.87 -40.82
C ASP A 360 -1.91 -17.12 -39.66
N TRP A 361 -2.04 -17.79 -38.51
CA TRP A 361 -2.47 -17.17 -37.26
C TRP A 361 -1.27 -16.63 -36.51
N ARG A 362 -1.33 -15.36 -36.12
CA ARG A 362 -0.23 -14.69 -35.40
C ARG A 362 -0.50 -14.72 -33.90
N VAL A 363 0.45 -15.24 -33.13
CA VAL A 363 0.41 -15.24 -31.67
C VAL A 363 1.51 -14.31 -31.16
N ALA A 364 1.12 -13.16 -30.62
CA ALA A 364 2.02 -12.20 -29.99
C ALA A 364 1.94 -12.34 -28.46
N VAL A 365 3.10 -12.40 -27.81
CA VAL A 365 3.20 -12.49 -26.35
C VAL A 365 3.99 -11.31 -25.84
N ARG A 366 3.41 -10.55 -24.92
CA ARG A 366 4.02 -9.38 -24.29
C ARG A 366 4.18 -9.61 -22.79
N ASP A 367 5.38 -9.43 -22.27
CA ASP A 367 5.63 -9.29 -20.83
C ASP A 367 5.06 -7.95 -20.36
N VAL A 368 4.04 -8.00 -19.51
CA VAL A 368 3.32 -6.80 -19.05
C VAL A 368 4.23 -5.87 -18.26
N ALA A 369 5.16 -6.41 -17.47
CA ALA A 369 6.03 -5.63 -16.61
C ALA A 369 7.04 -4.77 -17.40
N THR A 370 7.57 -5.33 -18.50
CA THR A 370 8.69 -4.72 -19.23
C THR A 370 8.31 -4.17 -20.59
N GLY A 371 7.15 -4.56 -21.12
CA GLY A 371 6.74 -4.26 -22.49
C GLY A 371 7.46 -5.10 -23.55
N MET A 372 8.41 -5.97 -23.16
CA MET A 372 9.12 -6.85 -24.08
C MET A 372 8.14 -7.81 -24.75
N GLN A 373 8.31 -8.07 -26.04
CA GLN A 373 7.40 -8.92 -26.80
C GLN A 373 8.13 -9.87 -27.72
N GLY A 374 7.46 -10.98 -28.03
CA GLY A 374 7.85 -11.95 -29.03
C GLY A 374 6.62 -12.45 -29.77
N GLU A 375 6.83 -13.13 -30.89
CA GLU A 375 5.73 -13.66 -31.69
C GLU A 375 6.07 -14.99 -32.33
N ALA A 376 5.03 -15.77 -32.61
CA ALA A 376 5.09 -16.97 -33.43
C ALA A 376 3.92 -16.98 -34.43
N ILE A 377 4.09 -17.74 -35.50
CA ILE A 377 3.03 -18.02 -36.47
C ILE A 377 2.61 -19.48 -36.29
N VAL A 378 1.31 -19.71 -36.19
CA VAL A 378 0.70 -21.03 -36.33
C VAL A 378 0.07 -21.10 -37.70
N ARG A 379 0.55 -21.99 -38.58
CA ARG A 379 -0.16 -22.26 -39.82
C ARG A 379 -1.31 -23.21 -39.50
N LEU A 380 -2.53 -22.73 -39.67
CA LEU A 380 -3.73 -23.52 -39.48
C LEU A 380 -4.18 -24.12 -40.81
N SER A 381 -4.18 -25.45 -40.91
CA SER A 381 -4.77 -26.15 -42.05
C SER A 381 -6.27 -26.38 -41.84
N ALA A 382 -7.03 -26.42 -42.94
CA ALA A 382 -8.39 -26.92 -42.89
C ALA A 382 -8.36 -28.39 -42.44
N ARG A 383 -9.31 -28.81 -41.60
CA ARG A 383 -9.42 -30.23 -41.25
C ARG A 383 -9.84 -30.99 -42.49
N ASP A 384 -9.07 -32.01 -42.87
CA ASP A 384 -9.46 -32.92 -43.94
C ASP A 384 -10.80 -33.55 -43.55
N GLY A 385 -11.81 -33.34 -44.40
CA GLY A 385 -13.12 -33.96 -44.27
C GLY A 385 -13.05 -35.44 -44.59
N ASN A 386 -12.43 -36.24 -43.72
CA ASN A 386 -12.55 -37.69 -43.72
C ASN A 386 -12.15 -38.27 -42.36
N GLY A 387 -13.14 -38.82 -41.66
CA GLY A 387 -13.00 -39.51 -40.38
C GLY A 387 -14.30 -39.51 -39.62
#